data_AF-W1WKA0-F1
#
_entry.id   AF-W1WKA0-F1
#
_cell.length_a   1.000
_cell.length_b   1.000
_cell.length_c   1.000
_cell.angle_alpha   90.00
_cell.angle_beta   90.00
_cell.angle_gamma   90.00
#
_symmetry.space_group_name_H-M   'P 1'
#
loop_
_entity.id
_entity.type
_entity.pdbx_description
1 polymer ?
#
loop_
_entity_poly.entity_id
_entity_poly.type
_entity_poly.pdbx_seq_one_letter_code
_entity_poly.pdbx_strand_id
1 'polypeptide(L)' 'ENTAAAMDGVPDFIKERHAKHCYQCDPAYGEGVAKALGMNIDFSDVK' A
#
# COMPACT_ATOMS: atom_id res chain seq x y z
N GLU A 1 -10.61 13.81 -2.24
CA GLU A 1 -9.18 13.71 -1.89
C GLU A 1 -8.86 12.24 -1.65
N ASN A 2 -8.10 11.60 -2.54
CA ASN A 2 -7.77 10.17 -2.43
C ASN A 2 -6.42 10.00 -1.74
N THR A 3 -6.24 8.95 -0.95
CA THR A 3 -4.95 8.54 -0.35
C THR A 3 -3.82 8.50 -1.39
N ALA A 4 -4.14 8.13 -2.64
CA ALA A 4 -3.21 8.16 -3.76
C ALA A 4 -2.67 9.57 -4.09
N ALA A 5 -3.50 10.62 -3.98
CA ALA A 5 -3.07 12.01 -4.16
C ALA A 5 -2.29 12.55 -2.96
N ALA A 6 -2.53 12.01 -1.75
CA ALA A 6 -1.78 12.37 -0.55
C ALA A 6 -0.38 11.72 -0.47
N MET A 7 -0.09 10.75 -1.35
CA MET A 7 1.22 10.07 -1.42
C MET A 7 2.07 10.53 -2.61
N ASP A 8 1.67 11.57 -3.31
CA ASP A 8 2.47 12.16 -4.38
C ASP A 8 3.77 12.77 -3.80
N GLY A 9 4.93 12.36 -4.33
CA GLY A 9 6.25 12.71 -3.78
C GLY A 9 6.76 11.87 -2.60
N VAL A 10 5.99 10.91 -2.10
CA VAL A 10 6.46 9.96 -1.07
C VAL A 10 7.35 8.88 -1.72
N PRO A 11 8.50 8.53 -1.13
CA PRO A 11 9.34 7.44 -1.62
C PRO A 11 8.60 6.09 -1.65
N ASP A 12 8.87 5.28 -2.68
CA ASP A 12 8.12 4.04 -2.93
C ASP A 12 8.18 3.05 -1.76
N PHE A 13 9.31 2.95 -1.05
CA PHE A 13 9.44 2.07 0.12
C PHE A 13 8.50 2.46 1.29
N ILE A 14 8.12 3.73 1.42
CA ILE A 14 7.17 4.18 2.45
C ILE A 14 5.74 3.82 2.04
N LYS A 15 5.42 4.02 0.76
CA LYS A 15 4.13 3.62 0.20
C LYS A 15 3.93 2.11 0.32
N GLU A 16 4.99 1.33 0.06
CA GLU A 16 5.00 -0.11 0.22
C GLU A 16 4.75 -0.51 1.67
N ARG A 17 5.46 0.09 2.62
CA ARG A 17 5.25 -0.14 4.06
C ARG A 17 3.81 0.17 4.48
N HIS A 18 3.24 1.26 3.98
CA HIS A 18 1.86 1.64 4.27
C HIS A 18 0.88 0.56 3.80
N ALA A 19 0.99 0.12 2.55
CA ALA A 19 0.16 -0.95 2.01
C ALA A 19 0.35 -2.27 2.76
N LYS A 20 1.58 -2.64 3.14
CA LYS A 20 1.86 -3.84 3.95
C LYS A 20 1.19 -3.78 5.33
N HIS A 21 1.23 -2.62 6.01
CA HIS A 21 0.50 -2.46 7.27
C HIS A 21 -1.03 -2.51 7.08
N CYS A 22 -1.55 -1.94 6.00
CA CYS A 22 -2.96 -2.07 5.64
C CYS A 22 -3.36 -3.53 5.40
N TYR A 23 -2.49 -4.32 4.75
CA TYR A 23 -2.68 -5.75 4.52
C TYR A 23 -2.71 -6.56 5.83
N GLN A 24 -1.87 -6.21 6.81
CA GLN A 24 -1.91 -6.85 8.15
C GLN A 24 -3.22 -6.63 8.88
N CYS A 25 -3.92 -5.53 8.60
CA CYS A 25 -5.22 -5.24 9.18
C CYS A 25 -6.34 -6.00 8.46
N ASP A 26 -6.33 -5.98 7.12
CA ASP A 26 -7.23 -6.74 6.27
C ASP A 26 -6.55 -6.97 4.89
N PRO A 27 -6.47 -8.22 4.40
CA PRO A 27 -5.85 -8.52 3.11
C PRO A 27 -6.43 -7.72 1.93
N ALA A 28 -7.77 -7.61 1.85
CA ALA A 28 -8.44 -6.89 0.78
C ALA A 28 -8.16 -5.38 0.87
N TYR A 29 -7.94 -4.86 2.07
CA TYR A 29 -7.59 -3.45 2.26
C TYR A 29 -6.18 -3.16 1.76
N GLY A 30 -5.19 -3.98 2.12
CA GLY A 30 -3.81 -3.84 1.64
C GLY A 30 -3.68 -3.93 0.11
N GLU A 31 -4.37 -4.89 -0.49
CA GLU A 31 -4.42 -5.04 -1.95
C GLU A 31 -5.10 -3.84 -2.63
N GLY A 32 -6.20 -3.34 -2.05
CA GLY A 32 -6.88 -2.14 -2.53
C GLY A 32 -5.99 -0.89 -2.49
N VAL A 33 -5.20 -0.74 -1.43
CA VAL A 33 -4.23 0.35 -1.28
C VAL A 33 -3.09 0.24 -2.30
N ALA A 34 -2.52 -0.95 -2.49
CA ALA A 34 -1.48 -1.17 -3.52
C ALA A 34 -1.99 -0.84 -4.93
N LYS A 35 -3.21 -1.27 -5.26
CA LYS A 35 -3.87 -0.98 -6.53
C LYS A 35 -4.13 0.52 -6.71
N ALA A 36 -4.59 1.20 -5.67
CA ALA A 36 -4.82 2.65 -5.69
C ALA A 36 -3.52 3.45 -5.88
N LEU A 37 -2.40 2.91 -5.40
CA LEU A 37 -1.07 3.50 -5.57
C LEU A 37 -0.38 3.07 -6.88
N GLY A 38 -0.99 2.17 -7.67
CA GLY A 38 -0.42 1.67 -8.92
C GLY A 38 0.84 0.82 -8.72
N MET A 39 1.04 0.25 -7.52
CA MET A 39 2.22 -0.53 -7.18
C MET A 39 1.88 -2.02 -7.12
N ASN A 40 2.84 -2.83 -7.55
CA ASN A 40 2.76 -4.27 -7.40
C ASN A 40 3.57 -4.66 -6.15
N ILE A 41 2.88 -4.94 -5.05
CA ILE A 41 3.50 -5.21 -3.75
C ILE A 41 3.42 -6.70 -3.47
N ASP A 42 4.54 -7.28 -3.07
CA ASP A 42 4.57 -8.64 -2.55
C ASP A 42 4.16 -8.64 -1.07
N PHE A 43 3.01 -9.25 -0.78
CA PHE A 43 2.48 -9.41 0.57
C PHE A 43 2.91 -10.75 1.22
N SER A 44 3.64 -11.62 0.53
CA SER A 44 4.08 -12.92 1.07
C SER A 44 5.02 -12.79 2.27
N ASP A 45 5.75 -11.67 2.37
CA ASP A 45 6.62 -11.34 3.49
C ASP A 45 5.86 -10.80 4.72
N VAL A 46 4.58 -10.47 4.55
CA VAL A 46 3.72 -9.93 5.61
C VAL A 46 3.20 -11.11 6.43
N LYS A 47 4.04 -11.58 7.35
CA LYS A 47 3.70 -12.60 8.35
C LYS A 47 2.77 -12.07 9.43
#